data_AF-A0A1V9FZN0-F1
#
_entry.id   AF-A0A1V9FZN0-F1
#
_cell.length_a   1.000
_cell.length_b   1.000
_cell.length_c   1.000
_cell.angle_alpha   90.00
_cell.angle_beta   90.00
_cell.angle_gamma   90.00
#
_symmetry.space_group_name_H-M   'P 1'
#
loop_
_entity.id
_entity.type
_entity.pdbx_description
1 polymer ?
#
loop_
_entity_poly.entity_id
_entity_poly.type
_entity_poly.pdbx_seq_one_letter_code
_entity_poly.pdbx_strand_id
1 'polypeptide(L)'
;MKKMYFLLMLVGSLLIFSQTSIAQKSEKLTSKTATVNKGYSIINAGEAITIYKYVHRAHSPKEAEKYEPKYFFTTSASEILQPLTLENLKKAFPNNHPFHDALDATFKGDKELTSYDNFHKMYKVNWLLKQHP
;
A
#
# COMPACT_ATOMS: atom_id res chain seq x y z
N MET A 1 -38.40 55.52 -39.89
CA MET A 1 -37.21 54.92 -40.56
C MET A 1 -36.27 54.45 -39.45
N LYS A 2 -35.74 53.24 -39.33
CA LYS A 2 -35.84 51.95 -40.02
C LYS A 2 -35.70 50.90 -38.92
N LYS A 3 -36.48 49.82 -38.98
CA LYS A 3 -36.25 48.60 -38.21
C LYS A 3 -34.92 48.00 -38.68
N MET A 4 -34.09 47.52 -37.77
CA MET A 4 -32.94 46.71 -38.14
C MET A 4 -32.88 45.49 -37.24
N TYR A 5 -33.55 44.43 -37.70
CA TYR A 5 -33.23 43.07 -37.31
C TYR A 5 -31.91 42.72 -37.97
N PHE A 6 -30.91 42.31 -37.18
CA PHE A 6 -29.79 41.55 -37.70
C PHE A 6 -29.69 40.25 -36.90
N LEU A 7 -30.26 39.22 -37.52
CA LEU A 7 -30.03 37.82 -37.21
C LEU A 7 -28.57 37.53 -37.59
N LEU A 8 -27.74 37.15 -36.61
CA LEU A 8 -26.52 36.41 -36.88
C LEU A 8 -26.48 35.21 -35.94
N MET A 9 -26.91 34.07 -36.48
CA MET A 9 -26.53 32.76 -35.95
C MET A 9 -25.01 32.64 -36.10
N LEU A 10 -24.27 32.58 -35.00
CA LEU A 10 -22.92 32.03 -35.02
C LEU A 10 -22.78 31.01 -33.89
N VAL A 11 -22.60 29.78 -34.35
CA VAL A 11 -22.36 28.56 -33.58
C VAL A 11 -21.06 28.74 -32.79
N GLY A 12 -21.19 29.02 -31.50
CA GLY A 12 -20.09 28.96 -30.54
C GLY A 12 -20.14 27.61 -29.84
N SER A 13 -19.40 26.65 -30.38
CA SER A 13 -19.17 25.32 -29.81
C SER A 13 -19.02 25.35 -28.29
N LEU A 14 -19.91 24.62 -27.60
CA LEU A 14 -19.78 24.28 -26.20
C LEU A 14 -18.49 23.43 -26.06
N LEU A 15 -17.37 24.07 -25.74
CA LEU A 15 -16.21 23.34 -25.22
C LEU A 15 -16.60 22.85 -23.83
N ILE A 16 -17.25 21.69 -23.81
CA ILE A 16 -17.26 20.81 -22.65
C ILE A 16 -15.77 20.45 -22.48
N PHE A 17 -15.08 21.18 -21.62
CA PHE A 17 -13.91 20.63 -20.96
C PHE A 17 -14.44 19.44 -20.18
N SER A 18 -14.45 18.27 -20.83
CA SER A 18 -14.39 17.03 -20.09
C SER A 18 -13.13 17.21 -19.26
N GLN A 19 -13.32 17.45 -17.96
CA GLN A 19 -12.30 17.13 -17.00
C GLN A 19 -12.03 15.65 -17.26
N THR A 20 -11.01 15.36 -18.05
CA THR A 20 -10.26 14.13 -17.87
C THR A 20 -9.78 14.26 -16.45
N SER A 21 -10.58 13.76 -15.51
CA SER A 21 -10.06 13.28 -14.27
C SER A 21 -8.93 12.37 -14.71
N ILE A 22 -7.70 12.85 -14.62
CA ILE A 22 -6.55 11.98 -14.42
C ILE A 22 -6.80 11.40 -13.03
N ALA A 23 -7.81 10.55 -12.93
CA ALA A 23 -7.74 9.40 -12.07
C ALA A 23 -6.51 8.70 -12.61
N GLN A 24 -5.34 9.00 -12.03
CA GLN A 24 -4.31 8.01 -11.89
C GLN A 24 -5.06 6.80 -11.35
N LYS A 25 -5.42 5.88 -12.26
CA LYS A 25 -5.69 4.50 -11.92
C LYS A 25 -4.43 4.13 -11.15
N SER A 26 -4.50 4.19 -9.83
CA SER A 26 -3.35 3.92 -8.98
C SER A 26 -3.03 2.48 -9.29
N GLU A 27 -1.99 2.29 -10.11
CA GLU A 27 -1.55 0.97 -10.48
C GLU A 27 -1.30 0.24 -9.18
N LYS A 28 -2.02 -0.85 -8.96
CA LYS A 28 -2.02 -1.55 -7.69
C LYS A 28 -0.57 -1.91 -7.39
N LEU A 29 -0.03 -1.46 -6.25
CA LEU A 29 1.35 -1.72 -5.90
C LEU A 29 1.56 -3.23 -5.79
N THR A 30 2.51 -3.78 -6.52
CA THR A 30 2.80 -5.22 -6.59
C THR A 30 4.27 -5.49 -6.31
N SER A 31 4.61 -6.75 -5.99
CA SER A 31 5.99 -7.21 -5.77
C SER A 31 6.92 -6.79 -6.93
N LYS A 32 6.43 -6.86 -8.18
CA LYS A 32 7.16 -6.45 -9.39
C LYS A 32 7.46 -4.95 -9.45
N THR A 33 6.54 -4.11 -8.97
CA THR A 33 6.66 -2.65 -9.03
C THR A 33 7.32 -2.05 -7.79
N ALA A 34 7.29 -2.75 -6.66
CA ALA A 34 7.90 -2.41 -5.38
C ALA A 34 9.43 -2.65 -5.40
N THR A 35 10.14 -1.79 -6.14
CA THR A 35 11.60 -1.87 -6.30
C THR A 35 12.35 -0.95 -5.35
N VAL A 36 13.64 -1.25 -5.14
CA VAL A 36 14.57 -0.40 -4.36
C VAL A 36 14.58 1.03 -4.89
N ASN A 37 14.58 1.21 -6.21
CA ASN A 37 14.55 2.53 -6.86
C ASN A 37 13.29 3.34 -6.55
N LYS A 38 12.17 2.67 -6.23
CA LYS A 38 10.94 3.31 -5.76
C LYS A 38 10.85 3.42 -4.23
N GLY A 39 11.92 3.09 -3.50
CA GLY A 39 12.00 3.22 -2.04
C GLY A 39 11.56 1.99 -1.25
N TYR A 40 11.33 0.85 -1.91
CA TYR A 40 10.89 -0.39 -1.28
C TYR A 40 12.05 -1.37 -1.10
N SER A 41 12.19 -1.95 0.09
CA SER A 41 13.19 -2.99 0.38
C SER A 41 12.52 -4.16 1.09
N ILE A 42 12.83 -5.38 0.68
CA ILE A 42 12.38 -6.60 1.38
C ILE A 42 13.25 -6.79 2.62
N ILE A 43 12.63 -7.06 3.77
CA ILE A 43 13.35 -7.20 5.05
C ILE A 43 13.37 -8.64 5.59
N ASN A 44 12.64 -9.57 4.97
CA ASN A 44 12.55 -10.98 5.36
C ASN A 44 12.27 -11.89 4.15
N ALA A 45 13.16 -11.85 3.15
CA ALA A 45 12.99 -12.64 1.94
C ALA A 45 12.84 -14.14 2.26
N GLY A 46 11.98 -14.84 1.52
CA GLY A 46 11.79 -16.30 1.63
C GLY A 46 10.73 -16.76 2.63
N GLU A 47 10.06 -15.84 3.32
CA GLU A 47 8.98 -16.16 4.26
C GLU A 47 7.58 -16.04 3.62
N ALA A 48 6.60 -16.77 4.16
CA ALA A 48 5.23 -16.79 3.65
C ALA A 48 4.53 -15.41 3.68
N ILE A 49 4.85 -14.58 4.68
CA ILE A 49 4.52 -13.15 4.70
C ILE A 49 5.80 -12.38 4.39
N THR A 50 5.98 -12.00 3.12
CA THR A 50 7.12 -11.18 2.71
C THR A 50 6.83 -9.71 3.04
N ILE A 51 7.66 -9.11 3.89
CA ILE A 51 7.52 -7.74 4.40
C ILE A 51 8.43 -6.81 3.59
N TYR A 52 7.83 -5.71 3.17
CA TYR A 52 8.46 -4.60 2.47
C TYR A 52 8.51 -3.38 3.40
N LYS A 53 9.70 -2.80 3.54
CA LYS A 53 9.91 -1.48 4.14
C LYS A 53 9.94 -0.44 3.03
N TYR A 54 9.05 0.56 3.14
CA TYR A 54 9.03 1.74 2.30
C TYR A 54 9.64 2.91 3.05
N VAL A 55 10.65 3.54 2.46
CA VAL A 55 11.21 4.80 2.92
C VAL A 55 10.98 5.85 1.86
N HIS A 56 10.38 6.97 2.25
CA HIS A 56 10.18 8.09 1.34
C HIS A 56 11.54 8.64 0.93
N ARG A 57 11.82 8.68 -0.38
CA ARG A 57 13.02 9.32 -0.91
C ARG A 57 12.77 10.83 -0.95
N ALA A 58 12.93 11.49 0.19
CA ALA A 58 12.96 12.95 0.22
C ALA A 58 14.17 13.46 -0.57
N HIS A 59 14.05 14.63 -1.19
CA HIS A 59 15.12 15.22 -1.99
C HIS A 59 16.33 15.66 -1.15
N SER A 60 16.20 15.78 0.18
CA SER A 60 17.31 16.07 1.09
C SER A 60 17.37 15.11 2.31
N PRO A 61 18.56 14.75 2.80
CA PRO A 61 18.73 13.94 4.01
C PRO A 61 18.07 14.53 5.27
N LYS A 62 17.96 15.87 5.36
CA LYS A 62 17.31 16.56 6.49
C LYS A 62 15.80 16.32 6.56
N GLU A 63 15.17 15.97 5.45
CA GLU A 63 13.73 15.69 5.39
C GLU A 63 13.41 14.19 5.50
N ALA A 64 14.43 13.32 5.42
CA ALA A 64 14.24 11.87 5.53
C ALA A 64 13.73 11.46 6.92
N GLU A 65 14.18 12.14 7.97
CA GLU A 65 13.72 11.92 9.35
C GLU A 65 12.27 12.36 9.57
N LYS A 66 11.71 13.19 8.69
CA LYS A 66 10.32 13.68 8.78
C LYS A 66 9.30 12.59 8.43
N TYR A 67 9.71 11.54 7.73
CA TYR A 67 8.81 10.51 7.23
C TYR A 67 9.14 9.15 7.85
N GLU A 68 8.31 8.73 8.82
CA GLU A 68 8.41 7.38 9.37
C GLU A 68 8.29 6.32 8.26
N PRO A 69 9.11 5.25 8.30
CA PRO A 69 8.99 4.15 7.36
C PRO A 69 7.59 3.54 7.40
N LYS A 70 7.06 3.21 6.23
CA LYS A 70 5.80 2.47 6.10
C LYS A 70 6.11 1.01 5.79
N TYR A 71 5.29 0.11 6.30
CA TYR A 71 5.47 -1.31 6.07
C TYR A 71 4.30 -1.88 5.28
N PHE A 72 4.65 -2.77 4.36
CA PHE A 72 3.71 -3.47 3.50
C PHE A 72 4.07 -4.95 3.51
N PHE A 73 3.14 -5.79 3.05
CA PHE A 73 3.41 -7.20 2.88
C PHE A 73 2.73 -7.76 1.62
N THR A 74 3.24 -8.89 1.18
CA THR A 74 2.60 -9.80 0.23
C THR A 74 2.50 -11.18 0.86
N THR A 75 1.63 -12.03 0.32
CA THR A 75 1.55 -13.45 0.70
C THR A 75 1.83 -14.32 -0.53
N SER A 76 2.05 -15.61 -0.32
CA SER A 76 2.21 -16.57 -1.42
C SER A 76 0.99 -16.61 -2.36
N ALA A 77 -0.19 -16.18 -1.91
CA ALA A 77 -1.42 -16.17 -2.70
C ALA A 77 -1.66 -14.85 -3.45
N SER A 78 -0.91 -13.78 -3.14
CA SER A 78 -1.14 -12.45 -3.72
C SER A 78 0.15 -11.64 -3.81
N GLU A 79 0.51 -11.26 -5.03
CA GLU A 79 1.63 -10.36 -5.33
C GLU A 79 1.35 -8.88 -5.00
N ILE A 80 0.13 -8.56 -4.58
CA ILE A 80 -0.30 -7.20 -4.30
C ILE A 80 0.17 -6.80 -2.91
N LEU A 81 0.89 -5.67 -2.83
CA LEU A 81 1.31 -5.11 -1.56
C LEU A 81 0.11 -4.55 -0.80
N GLN A 82 -0.04 -5.00 0.43
CA GLN A 82 -1.02 -4.50 1.39
C GLN A 82 -0.29 -3.82 2.55
N PRO A 83 -0.82 -2.74 3.14
CA PRO A 83 -0.25 -2.17 4.36
C PRO A 83 -0.14 -3.23 5.47
N LEU A 84 0.99 -3.30 6.17
CA LEU A 84 1.22 -4.24 7.26
C LEU A 84 0.43 -3.78 8.50
N THR A 85 -0.82 -4.21 8.56
CA THR A 85 -1.75 -3.97 9.68
C THR A 85 -2.38 -5.28 10.12
N LEU A 86 -2.81 -5.36 11.38
CA LEU A 86 -3.50 -6.53 11.93
C LEU A 86 -4.74 -6.88 11.09
N GLU A 87 -5.50 -5.86 10.71
CA GLU A 87 -6.69 -6.02 9.86
C GLU A 87 -6.36 -6.63 8.50
N ASN A 88 -5.33 -6.14 7.82
CA ASN A 88 -4.95 -6.66 6.50
C ASN A 88 -4.37 -8.07 6.60
N LEU A 89 -3.64 -8.39 7.67
CA LEU A 89 -3.15 -9.74 7.93
C LEU A 89 -4.32 -10.72 8.09
N LYS A 90 -5.33 -10.38 8.91
CA LYS A 90 -6.51 -11.24 9.06
C LYS A 90 -7.30 -11.40 7.75
N LYS A 91 -7.42 -10.31 6.97
CA LYS A 91 -8.04 -10.35 5.63
C LYS A 91 -7.27 -11.22 4.64
N ALA A 92 -5.95 -11.30 4.76
CA ALA A 92 -5.12 -12.13 3.91
C ALA A 92 -5.20 -13.63 4.26
N PHE A 93 -5.61 -13.97 5.49
CA PHE A 93 -5.76 -15.34 5.98
C PHE A 93 -7.17 -15.62 6.54
N PRO A 94 -8.25 -15.36 5.79
CA PRO A 94 -9.61 -15.25 6.34
C PRO A 94 -10.11 -16.50 7.09
N ASN A 95 -9.63 -17.68 6.72
CA ASN A 95 -10.04 -18.96 7.30
C ASN A 95 -9.10 -19.46 8.41
N ASN A 96 -8.03 -18.73 8.74
CA ASN A 96 -7.06 -19.13 9.74
C ASN A 96 -7.35 -18.44 11.09
N HIS A 97 -8.41 -18.90 11.75
CA HIS A 97 -8.82 -18.39 13.06
C HIS A 97 -7.71 -18.52 14.13
N PRO A 98 -6.97 -19.64 14.24
CA PRO A 98 -5.88 -19.75 15.22
C PRO A 98 -4.80 -18.68 15.02
N PHE A 99 -4.44 -18.35 13.77
CA PHE A 99 -3.52 -17.26 13.49
C PHE A 99 -4.10 -15.90 13.89
N HIS A 100 -5.40 -15.65 13.67
CA HIS A 100 -6.05 -14.40 14.08
C HIS A 100 -6.00 -14.21 15.60
N ASP A 101 -6.32 -15.26 16.36
CA ASP A 101 -6.31 -15.23 17.81
C ASP A 101 -4.87 -15.01 18.34
N ALA A 102 -3.88 -15.67 17.72
CA ALA A 102 -2.47 -15.49 18.05
C ALA A 102 -1.97 -14.07 17.76
N LEU A 103 -2.42 -13.45 16.64
CA LEU A 103 -2.13 -12.04 16.33
C LEU A 103 -2.65 -11.11 17.43
N ASP A 104 -3.92 -11.29 17.84
CA ASP A 104 -4.56 -10.45 18.85
C ASP A 104 -3.97 -10.64 20.25
N ALA A 105 -3.55 -11.86 20.58
CA ALA A 105 -2.88 -12.14 21.85
C ALA A 105 -1.45 -11.58 21.91
N THR A 106 -0.75 -11.51 20.77
CA THR A 106 0.68 -11.17 20.72
C THR A 106 0.93 -9.69 20.50
N PHE A 107 0.14 -9.03 19.64
CA PHE A 107 0.39 -7.65 19.21
C PHE A 107 -0.65 -6.69 19.76
N LYS A 108 -0.20 -5.61 20.40
CA LYS A 108 -1.09 -4.55 20.89
C LYS A 108 -1.50 -3.54 19.82
N GLY A 109 -0.80 -3.54 18.68
CA GLY A 109 -1.11 -2.70 17.54
C GLY A 109 -0.12 -2.85 16.40
N ASP A 110 -0.43 -2.22 15.27
CA ASP A 110 0.28 -2.41 13.99
C ASP A 110 1.78 -2.08 14.05
N LYS A 111 2.19 -1.15 14.93
CA LYS A 111 3.60 -0.77 15.10
C LYS A 111 4.48 -1.94 15.57
N GLU A 112 3.89 -2.91 16.25
CA GLU A 112 4.63 -4.07 16.79
C GLU A 112 4.78 -5.20 15.77
N LEU A 113 4.09 -5.15 14.62
CA LEU A 113 4.13 -6.20 13.59
C LEU A 113 5.51 -6.38 12.94
N THR A 114 6.36 -5.35 13.04
CA THR A 114 7.76 -5.40 12.61
C THR A 114 8.71 -5.83 13.73
N SER A 115 8.20 -6.37 14.82
CA SER A 115 9.04 -6.93 15.89
C SER A 115 9.77 -8.18 15.41
N TYR A 116 11.08 -8.20 15.59
CA TYR A 116 11.92 -9.34 15.26
C TYR A 116 12.03 -10.29 16.46
N ASP A 117 11.88 -11.58 16.21
CA ASP A 117 12.16 -12.64 17.16
C ASP A 117 13.62 -13.07 17.03
N ASN A 118 14.43 -12.65 18.01
CA ASN A 118 15.87 -12.96 18.03
C ASN A 118 16.17 -14.43 18.28
N PHE A 119 15.25 -15.19 18.87
CA PHE A 119 15.43 -16.61 19.15
C PHE A 119 15.15 -17.44 17.89
N HIS A 120 14.03 -17.17 17.22
CA HIS A 120 13.64 -17.87 15.98
C HIS A 120 14.27 -17.28 14.70
N LYS A 121 15.00 -16.17 14.80
CA LYS A 121 15.67 -15.47 13.68
C LYS A 121 14.71 -15.06 12.56
N MET A 122 13.52 -14.58 12.93
CA MET A 122 12.53 -14.11 11.98
C MET A 122 11.58 -13.08 12.60
N TYR A 123 10.79 -12.40 11.78
CA TYR A 123 9.75 -11.50 12.32
C TYR A 123 8.66 -12.28 13.03
N LYS A 124 8.20 -11.77 14.19
CA LYS A 124 7.22 -12.45 15.04
C LYS A 124 5.95 -12.83 14.28
N VAL A 125 5.47 -11.98 13.38
CA VAL A 125 4.28 -12.27 12.55
C VAL A 125 4.46 -13.54 11.70
N ASN A 126 5.66 -13.75 11.13
CA ASN A 126 5.97 -14.95 10.36
C ASN A 126 6.14 -16.18 11.25
N TRP A 127 6.72 -16.00 12.44
CA TRP A 127 6.80 -17.07 13.42
C TRP A 127 5.41 -17.55 13.85
N LEU A 128 4.50 -16.63 14.16
CA LEU A 128 3.11 -16.98 14.52
C LEU A 128 2.40 -17.73 13.39
N LEU A 129 2.57 -17.28 12.13
CA LEU A 129 1.99 -18.01 11.00
C LEU A 129 2.58 -19.42 10.87
N LYS A 130 3.87 -19.64 11.16
CA LYS A 130 4.48 -20.98 11.17
C LYS A 130 3.91 -21.88 12.28
N GLN A 131 3.50 -21.31 13.41
CA GLN A 131 2.85 -22.06 14.50
C GLN A 131 1.37 -22.35 14.22
N HIS A 132 0.75 -21.56 13.34
CA HIS A 132 -0.67 -21.63 12.99
C HIS A 132 -0.84 -21.55 11.46
N PRO A 133 -0.44 -22.59 10.69
CA PRO A 133 -0.50 -22.58 9.23
C PRO A 133 -1.92 -22.59 8.65
#